data_AF-A0A7X6UHN4-F1
#
_entry.id   AF-A0A7X6UHN4-F1
#
_cell.length_a   1.000
_cell.length_b   1.000
_cell.length_c   1.000
_cell.angle_alpha   90.00
_cell.angle_beta   90.00
_cell.angle_gamma   90.00
#
_symmetry.space_group_name_H-M   'P 1'
#
loop_
_entity.id
_entity.type
_entity.pdbx_description
1 polymer ?
#
loop_
_entity_poly.entity_id
_entity_poly.type
_entity_poly.pdbx_seq_one_letter_code
_entity_poly.pdbx_strand_id
1 'polypeptide(L)'
;MVLADAIIRLIPGVLGDNESSVDESFACELLEYPQYTRPRVYKQMEVPEVLLSGHHEKIRKWRLKQSMLRTLLKHPELLLKKEFTEEEKKIMLDILFNKEQKIEKG
;
A
#
# COMPACT_ATOMS: atom_id res chain seq x y z
N MET A 1 -8.27 -16.76 -18.92
CA MET A 1 -6.93 -17.13 -19.42
C MET A 1 -5.91 -16.46 -18.51
N VAL A 2 -5.29 -17.18 -17.57
CA VAL A 2 -4.48 -16.57 -16.49
C VAL A 2 -2.99 -16.53 -16.83
N LEU A 3 -2.45 -17.64 -17.38
CA LEU A 3 -1.01 -17.76 -17.67
C LEU A 3 -0.54 -16.79 -18.76
N ALA A 4 -1.26 -16.70 -19.88
CA ALA A 4 -0.88 -15.82 -20.98
C ALA A 4 -0.94 -14.34 -20.58
N ASP A 5 -1.93 -13.92 -19.79
CA ASP A 5 -2.04 -12.54 -19.30
C ASP A 5 -0.85 -12.15 -18.42
N ALA A 6 -0.45 -13.04 -17.49
CA ALA A 6 0.70 -12.80 -16.62
C ALA A 6 2.03 -12.66 -17.39
N ILE A 7 2.24 -13.49 -18.41
CA ILE A 7 3.49 -13.44 -19.21
C ILE A 7 3.51 -12.22 -20.12
N ILE A 8 2.39 -11.89 -20.77
CA ILE A 8 2.30 -10.78 -21.73
C ILE A 8 2.54 -9.43 -21.05
N ARG A 9 2.12 -9.26 -19.78
CA ARG A 9 2.35 -8.04 -18.98
C ARG A 9 3.83 -7.73 -18.73
N LEU A 10 4.70 -8.74 -18.73
CA LEU A 10 6.15 -8.55 -18.53
C LEU A 10 6.87 -8.05 -19.79
N ILE A 11 6.19 -8.01 -20.94
CA ILE A 11 6.79 -7.58 -22.21
C ILE A 11 6.86 -6.04 -22.26
N PRO A 12 8.06 -5.44 -22.45
CA PRO A 12 8.20 -3.99 -22.55
C PRO A 12 7.28 -3.40 -23.64
N GLY A 13 6.59 -2.31 -23.30
CA GLY A 13 5.66 -1.62 -24.20
C GLY A 13 4.20 -2.10 -24.14
N VAL A 14 3.89 -3.16 -23.40
CA VAL A 14 2.51 -3.65 -23.24
C VAL A 14 1.73 -2.88 -22.17
N LEU A 15 2.37 -2.54 -21.05
CA LEU A 15 1.73 -1.83 -19.93
C LEU A 15 1.79 -0.29 -20.03
N GLY A 16 2.42 0.25 -21.07
CA GLY A 16 2.61 1.70 -21.23
C GLY A 16 3.65 2.24 -20.26
N ASP A 17 3.23 2.64 -19.04
CA ASP A 17 4.09 3.26 -18.02
C ASP A 17 4.79 2.20 -17.15
N ASN A 18 6.12 2.22 -17.17
CA ASN A 18 6.99 1.30 -16.41
C ASN A 18 6.84 1.42 -14.88
N GLU A 19 6.25 2.50 -14.36
CA GLU A 19 6.05 2.67 -12.91
C GLU A 19 4.96 1.73 -12.36
N SER A 20 3.99 1.34 -13.20
CA SER A 20 2.88 0.47 -12.78
C SER A 20 3.32 -0.93 -12.35
N SER A 21 4.37 -1.48 -12.97
CA SER A 21 4.92 -2.79 -12.62
C SER A 21 5.77 -2.79 -11.36
N VAL A 22 6.31 -1.64 -10.95
CA VAL A 22 7.22 -1.52 -9.79
C VAL A 22 6.43 -1.49 -8.48
N ASP A 23 5.22 -0.95 -8.50
CA ASP A 23 4.32 -0.85 -7.34
C ASP A 23 3.43 -2.10 -7.13
N GLU A 24 3.62 -3.16 -7.93
CA GLU A 24 2.80 -4.39 -7.82
C GLU A 24 3.06 -5.16 -6.51
N SER A 25 1.98 -5.65 -5.89
CA SER A 25 1.96 -6.34 -4.58
C SER A 25 2.97 -7.49 -4.39
N PHE A 26 3.54 -8.06 -5.44
CA PHE A 26 4.53 -9.14 -5.34
C PHE A 26 5.98 -8.68 -5.52
N ALA A 27 6.20 -7.46 -6.01
CA ALA A 27 7.54 -6.91 -6.22
C ALA A 27 8.23 -6.49 -4.90
N CYS A 28 7.46 -6.21 -3.83
CA CYS A 28 8.00 -5.68 -2.56
C CYS A 28 7.65 -6.50 -1.31
N GLU A 29 7.21 -7.76 -1.47
CA GLU A 29 6.79 -8.68 -0.40
C GLU A 29 5.67 -8.13 0.52
N LEU A 30 4.97 -7.08 0.08
CA LEU A 30 3.89 -6.41 0.80
C LEU A 30 2.69 -6.23 -0.12
N LEU A 31 1.50 -6.39 0.44
CA LEU A 31 0.26 -6.11 -0.29
C LEU A 31 0.14 -4.62 -0.62
N GLU A 32 -0.47 -4.30 -1.76
CA GLU A 32 -0.74 -2.92 -2.13
C GLU A 32 -1.56 -2.15 -1.09
N TYR A 33 -1.22 -0.86 -0.98
CA TYR A 33 -1.93 0.13 -0.17
C TYR A 33 -3.29 0.49 -0.80
N PRO A 34 -4.25 1.00 -0.01
CA PRO A 34 -5.55 1.38 -0.55
C PRO A 34 -5.42 2.60 -1.47
N GLN A 35 -5.98 2.49 -2.67
CA GLN A 35 -6.01 3.53 -3.69
C GLN A 35 -7.28 4.36 -3.59
N TYR A 36 -7.14 5.67 -3.80
CA TYR A 36 -8.26 6.62 -3.76
C TYR A 36 -8.26 7.45 -5.04
N THR A 37 -9.46 7.71 -5.55
CA THR A 37 -9.68 8.61 -6.69
C THR A 37 -10.84 9.55 -6.39
N ARG A 38 -11.11 10.48 -7.31
CA ARG A 38 -12.23 11.42 -7.19
C ARG A 38 -13.56 10.65 -7.18
N PRO A 39 -14.59 11.09 -6.43
CA PRO A 39 -14.66 12.32 -5.62
C PRO A 39 -14.03 12.19 -4.22
N ARG A 40 -13.70 13.32 -3.58
CA ARG A 40 -13.07 13.36 -2.24
C ARG A 40 -13.89 12.68 -1.15
N VAL A 41 -15.22 12.70 -1.27
CA VAL A 41 -16.14 12.03 -0.36
C VAL A 41 -17.02 11.11 -1.19
N TYR A 42 -17.02 9.82 -0.87
CA TYR A 42 -17.86 8.84 -1.54
C TYR A 42 -18.52 7.95 -0.50
N LYS A 43 -19.86 7.88 -0.50
CA LYS A 43 -20.64 7.10 0.47
C LYS A 43 -20.20 7.33 1.94
N GLN A 44 -20.05 8.61 2.33
CA GLN A 44 -19.59 9.03 3.67
C GLN A 44 -18.14 8.62 4.04
N MET A 45 -17.40 7.98 3.12
CA MET A 45 -15.97 7.74 3.27
C MET A 45 -15.19 8.90 2.65
N GLU A 46 -14.30 9.50 3.45
CA GLU A 46 -13.44 10.60 3.00
C GLU A 46 -12.04 10.10 2.64
N VAL A 47 -11.49 10.65 1.56
CA VAL A 47 -10.08 10.44 1.21
C VAL A 47 -9.21 10.96 2.37
N PRO A 48 -8.24 10.16 2.88
CA PRO A 48 -7.34 10.59 3.94
C PRO A 48 -6.67 11.95 3.64
N GLU A 49 -6.69 12.88 4.60
CA GLU A 49 -6.14 14.23 4.41
C GLU A 49 -4.68 14.24 3.97
N VAL A 50 -3.89 13.27 4.41
CA VAL A 50 -2.49 13.11 3.98
C VAL A 50 -2.35 12.97 2.47
N LEU A 51 -3.30 12.30 1.80
CA LEU A 51 -3.33 12.15 0.34
C LEU A 51 -3.72 13.44 -0.39
N LEU A 52 -4.38 14.36 0.31
CA LEU A 52 -4.79 15.67 -0.22
C LEU A 52 -3.73 16.76 0.04
N SER A 53 -2.75 16.49 0.89
CA SER A 53 -1.80 17.49 1.38
C SER A 53 -0.72 17.88 0.37
N GLY A 54 -0.52 17.10 -0.70
CA GLY A 54 0.58 17.29 -1.66
C GLY A 54 1.98 17.00 -1.09
N HIS A 55 2.10 16.61 0.19
CA HIS A 55 3.38 16.26 0.79
C HIS A 55 3.81 14.85 0.40
N HIS A 56 4.57 14.75 -0.69
CA HIS A 56 5.03 13.47 -1.26
C HIS A 56 5.64 12.52 -0.21
N GLU A 57 6.49 13.02 0.69
CA GLU A 57 7.12 12.17 1.71
C GLU A 57 6.11 11.65 2.77
N LYS A 58 5.15 12.47 3.18
CA LYS A 58 4.07 12.02 4.09
C LYS A 58 3.17 11.00 3.41
N ILE A 59 2.90 11.19 2.11
CA ILE A 59 2.12 10.27 1.28
C ILE A 59 2.87 8.93 1.16
N ARG A 60 4.18 8.95 0.85
CA ARG A 60 5.02 7.75 0.78
C ARG A 60 4.97 6.94 2.08
N LYS A 61 5.22 7.60 3.22
CA LYS A 61 5.17 6.95 4.53
C LYS A 61 3.78 6.39 4.86
N TRP A 62 2.73 7.13 4.52
CA TRP A 62 1.37 6.65 4.71
C TRP A 62 1.05 5.43 3.84
N ARG A 63 1.46 5.42 2.58
CA ARG A 63 1.30 4.28 1.66
C ARG A 63 2.00 3.04 2.21
N LEU A 64 3.27 3.19 2.63
CA LEU A 64 4.04 2.11 3.25
C LEU A 64 3.37 1.58 4.53
N LYS A 65 2.92 2.47 5.43
CA LYS A 65 2.19 2.08 6.65
C LYS A 65 0.92 1.29 6.34
N GLN A 66 0.12 1.73 5.36
CA GLN A 66 -1.10 1.03 4.99
C GLN A 66 -0.85 -0.32 4.31
N SER A 67 0.20 -0.40 3.49
CA SER A 67 0.64 -1.65 2.86
C SER A 67 1.08 -2.68 3.91
N MET A 68 1.92 -2.27 4.87
CA MET A 68 2.32 -3.12 5.99
C MET A 68 1.13 -3.54 6.87
N LEU A 69 0.21 -2.62 7.19
CA LEU A 69 -0.99 -2.92 7.97
C LEU A 69 -1.88 -3.95 7.28
N ARG A 70 -2.13 -3.78 5.97
CA ARG A 70 -2.93 -4.74 5.18
C ARG A 70 -2.26 -6.10 5.11
N THR A 71 -0.94 -6.12 4.93
CA THR A 71 -0.15 -7.36 4.91
C THR A 71 -0.24 -8.06 6.25
N LEU A 72 -0.07 -7.34 7.37
CA LEU A 72 -0.21 -7.90 8.71
C LEU A 72 -1.60 -8.50 8.97
N LEU A 73 -2.66 -7.86 8.48
CA LEU A 73 -4.04 -8.30 8.70
C LEU A 73 -4.44 -9.50 7.81
N LYS A 74 -3.90 -9.62 6.59
CA LYS A 74 -4.34 -10.62 5.60
C LYS A 74 -3.34 -11.74 5.36
N HIS A 75 -2.06 -11.41 5.35
CA HIS A 75 -0.95 -12.31 5.00
C HIS A 75 0.25 -12.06 5.93
N PRO A 76 0.10 -12.23 7.26
CA PRO A 76 1.17 -11.98 8.23
C PRO A 76 2.42 -12.83 7.97
N GLU A 77 2.28 -13.99 7.33
CA GLU A 77 3.38 -14.86 6.92
C GLU A 77 4.39 -14.19 5.98
N LEU A 78 3.97 -13.20 5.19
CA LEU A 78 4.87 -12.44 4.31
C LEU A 78 5.79 -11.53 5.14
N LEU A 79 5.28 -10.96 6.23
CA LEU A 79 6.07 -10.11 7.13
C LEU A 79 7.08 -10.89 7.98
N LEU A 80 6.81 -12.17 8.26
CA LEU A 80 7.72 -13.02 9.04
C LEU A 80 8.99 -13.41 8.28
N LYS A 81 8.93 -13.44 6.95
CA LYS A 81 10.05 -13.82 6.07
C LYS A 81 10.86 -12.63 5.57
N LYS A 82 10.31 -11.42 5.72
CA LYS A 82 10.89 -10.18 5.21
C LYS A 82 11.93 -9.59 6.17
N GLU A 83 13.02 -9.06 5.63
CA GLU A 83 13.93 -8.20 6.37
C GLU A 83 13.41 -6.75 6.38
N PHE A 84 13.28 -6.17 7.57
CA PHE A 84 12.78 -4.80 7.73
C PHE A 84 13.92 -3.78 7.76
N THR A 85 13.75 -2.70 6.99
CA THR A 85 14.55 -1.49 7.13
C THR A 85 14.25 -0.77 8.45
N GLU A 86 15.13 0.14 8.89
CA GLU A 86 14.92 0.93 10.11
C GLU A 86 13.65 1.79 10.07
N GLU A 87 13.24 2.25 8.88
CA GLU A 87 11.97 2.95 8.70
C GLU A 87 10.77 2.02 8.87
N GLU A 88 10.80 0.85 8.22
CA GLU A 88 9.72 -0.14 8.33
C GLU A 88 9.57 -0.68 9.76
N LYS A 89 10.67 -0.88 10.49
CA LYS A 89 10.62 -1.27 11.91
C LYS A 89 9.88 -0.22 12.75
N LYS A 90 10.20 1.06 12.55
CA LYS A 90 9.50 2.16 13.26
C LYS A 90 8.02 2.19 12.92
N ILE A 91 7.66 2.01 11.64
CA ILE A 91 6.27 1.94 11.18
C ILE A 91 5.56 0.72 11.77
N MET A 92 6.22 -0.43 11.85
CA MET A 92 5.67 -1.65 12.44
C MET A 92 5.40 -1.48 13.94
N LEU A 93 6.34 -0.87 14.67
CA LEU A 93 6.16 -0.52 16.08
C LEU A 93 4.98 0.45 16.25
N ASP A 94 4.89 1.47 15.40
CA ASP A 94 3.77 2.41 15.38
C ASP A 94 2.42 1.70 15.13
N ILE A 95 2.36 0.73 14.20
CA ILE A 95 1.17 -0.08 13.95
C ILE A 95 0.78 -0.93 15.17
N LEU A 96 1.75 -1.54 15.85
CA LEU A 96 1.51 -2.46 16.96
C LEU A 96 1.14 -1.74 18.26
N PHE A 97 1.79 -0.61 18.54
CA PHE A 97 1.70 0.06 19.85
C PHE A 97 0.88 1.35 19.83
N ASN A 98 0.84 2.09 18.72
CA ASN A 98 0.08 3.34 18.61
C ASN A 98 -1.26 3.10 17.92
N LYS A 99 -2.06 2.18 18.49
CA LYS A 99 -3.37 1.74 17.99
C LYS A 99 -4.48 2.81 18.08
N GLU A 100 -4.12 4.08 18.04
CA GLU A 100 -5.07 5.20 18.06
C GLU A 100 -5.12 5.85 16.68
N GLN A 101 -6.35 6.15 16.25
CA GLN A 101 -6.77 6.83 15.02
C GLN A 101 -7.21 5.88 13.88
N LYS A 102 -8.54 5.64 13.87
CA LYS A 102 -9.39 5.02 12.83
C LYS A 102 -9.98 3.62 13.10
N ILE A 103 -10.48 3.37 14.31
CA ILE A 103 -11.71 2.56 14.47
C ILE A 103 -12.96 3.46 14.57
N GLU A 104 -12.80 4.78 14.75
CA GLU A 104 -13.92 5.71 14.72
C GLU A 104 -14.15 6.28 13.32
N LYS A 105 -15.11 5.69 12.60
CA LYS A 105 -16.34 6.35 12.13
C LYS A 105 -17.00 5.50 11.03
N GLY A 106 -18.16 4.92 11.38
CA GLY A 106 -19.21 4.49 10.44
C GLY A 106 -19.25 3.00 10.15
#